data_AF-A0A351HXT8-F1
#
_entry.id   AF-A0A351HXT8-F1
#
_cell.length_a   1.000
_cell.length_b   1.000
_cell.length_c   1.000
_cell.angle_alpha   90.00
_cell.angle_beta   90.00
_cell.angle_gamma   90.00
#
_symmetry.space_group_name_H-M   'P 1'
#
loop_
_entity.id
_entity.type
_entity.pdbx_description
1 polymer ?
#
loop_
_entity_poly.entity_id
_entity_poly.type
_entity_poly.pdbx_seq_one_letter_code
_entity_poly.pdbx_strand_id
1 'polypeptide(L)'
;ASLFWSRLYCGWICPINTAMEGLTFVKKKSQLKSFKIPRWLSKPWLRLVILLLFFLVFVFVMLTGKKLPILPLLFAGGVILTLFFPAELWHRFLCPYGAILSLSSMKARHAMVIDPEKCNNCGACQKACPAGAIKKQSKHQIVKHHCLVCLKCQQSCHQKAIRYHERLQ
;
A
#
# COMPACT_ATOMS: atom_id res chain seq x y z
N ALA A 1 -12.54 16.51 10.96
CA ALA A 1 -11.09 16.19 11.09
C ALA A 1 -10.70 14.82 10.53
N SER A 2 -11.56 13.79 10.58
CA SER A 2 -11.21 12.38 10.30
C SER A 2 -10.96 11.96 8.83
N LEU A 3 -11.16 12.87 7.86
CA LEU A 3 -10.97 12.56 6.42
C LEU A 3 -9.56 12.90 5.90
N PHE A 4 -8.73 13.56 6.70
CA PHE A 4 -7.37 13.96 6.31
C PHE A 4 -6.32 12.86 6.52
N TRP A 5 -6.59 11.87 7.38
CA TRP A 5 -5.55 10.97 7.93
C TRP A 5 -5.71 9.49 7.60
N SER A 6 -6.69 9.10 6.78
CA SER A 6 -7.03 7.68 6.65
C SER A 6 -5.88 6.80 6.14
N ARG A 7 -5.03 7.30 5.24
CA ARG A 7 -3.90 6.52 4.69
C ARG A 7 -2.52 7.08 5.00
N LEU A 8 -2.43 8.27 5.61
CA LEU A 8 -1.17 8.81 6.12
C LEU A 8 -0.54 7.87 7.15
N TYR A 9 -1.37 7.24 7.99
CA TYR A 9 -0.91 6.23 8.96
C TYR A 9 -0.11 5.10 8.29
N CYS A 10 -0.57 4.60 7.15
CA CYS A 10 0.10 3.50 6.45
C CYS A 10 1.50 3.88 5.93
N GLY A 11 1.70 5.13 5.52
CA GLY A 11 2.98 5.61 5.00
C GLY A 11 3.97 6.07 6.06
N TRP A 12 3.49 6.62 7.18
CA TRP A 12 4.34 7.33 8.15
C TRP A 12 4.48 6.64 9.51
N ILE A 13 3.46 5.88 9.93
CA ILE A 13 3.39 5.34 11.30
C ILE A 13 3.40 3.80 11.30
N CYS A 14 2.90 3.16 10.24
CA CYS A 14 2.72 1.71 10.20
C CYS A 14 4.07 0.96 10.33
N PRO A 15 4.29 0.19 11.41
CA PRO A 15 5.56 -0.51 11.63
C PRO A 15 5.81 -1.59 10.57
N ILE A 16 4.74 -2.18 10.04
CA ILE A 16 4.82 -3.18 8.97
C ILE A 16 5.41 -2.56 7.70
N ASN A 17 4.93 -1.37 7.31
CA ASN A 17 5.46 -0.67 6.12
C ASN A 17 6.95 -0.38 6.30
N THR A 18 7.35 0.19 7.43
CA THR A 18 8.76 0.50 7.73
C THR A 18 9.64 -0.76 7.68
N ALA A 19 9.21 -1.87 8.27
CA ALA A 19 9.94 -3.13 8.24
C ALA A 19 10.10 -3.67 6.80
N MET A 20 9.02 -3.66 6.02
CA MET A 20 9.02 -4.12 4.63
C MET A 20 9.92 -3.28 3.73
N GLU A 21 9.98 -1.97 3.97
CA GLU A 21 10.87 -1.06 3.26
C GLU A 21 12.34 -1.34 3.56
N GLY A 22 12.68 -1.57 4.84
CA GLY A 22 14.01 -2.00 5.26
C GLY A 22 14.41 -3.32 4.58
N LEU A 23 13.51 -4.31 4.59
CA LEU A 23 13.71 -5.59 3.90
C LEU A 23 13.93 -5.40 2.39
N THR A 24 13.13 -4.56 1.75
CA THR A 24 13.26 -4.29 0.30
C THR A 24 14.59 -3.60 -0.02
N PHE A 25 15.06 -2.71 0.84
CA PHE A 25 16.38 -2.08 0.73
C PHE A 25 17.51 -3.11 0.83
N VAL A 26 17.45 -4.00 1.82
CA VAL A 26 18.41 -5.10 1.98
C VAL A 26 18.39 -6.04 0.78
N LYS A 27 17.21 -6.46 0.30
CA LYS A 27 17.09 -7.33 -0.88
C LYS A 27 17.69 -6.68 -2.12
N LYS A 28 17.47 -5.38 -2.32
CA LYS A 28 18.07 -4.62 -3.42
C LYS A 28 19.60 -4.57 -3.30
N LYS A 29 20.14 -4.40 -2.08
CA LYS A 29 21.59 -4.40 -1.81
C LYS A 29 22.21 -5.77 -2.07
N SER A 30 21.52 -6.86 -1.69
CA SER A 30 21.97 -8.24 -1.89
C SER A 30 21.61 -8.83 -3.27
N GLN A 31 21.05 -8.05 -4.19
CA GLN A 31 20.56 -8.48 -5.50
C GLN A 31 19.56 -9.66 -5.49
N LEU A 32 18.88 -9.90 -4.36
CA LEU A 32 17.83 -10.93 -4.30
C LEU A 32 16.60 -10.48 -5.11
N LYS A 33 16.20 -11.32 -6.07
CA LYS A 33 14.98 -11.12 -6.86
C LYS A 33 13.78 -11.65 -6.07
N SER A 34 12.69 -10.89 -6.05
CA SER A 34 11.40 -11.37 -5.53
C SER A 34 10.69 -12.23 -6.58
N PHE A 35 9.93 -13.22 -6.12
CA PHE A 35 9.05 -14.01 -6.98
C PHE A 35 7.95 -13.14 -7.59
N LYS A 36 7.60 -13.43 -8.85
CA LYS A 36 6.47 -12.76 -9.52
C LYS A 36 5.16 -13.13 -8.80
N ILE A 37 4.26 -12.15 -8.66
CA ILE A 37 2.96 -12.36 -8.02
C ILE A 37 2.14 -13.35 -8.88
N PRO A 38 1.67 -14.48 -8.33
CA PRO A 38 0.84 -15.40 -9.08
C PRO A 38 -0.51 -14.74 -9.41
N ARG A 39 -1.03 -14.98 -10.62
CA ARG A 39 -2.25 -14.31 -11.12
C ARG A 39 -3.46 -14.46 -10.19
N TRP A 40 -3.57 -15.57 -9.48
CA TRP A 40 -4.64 -15.82 -8.50
C TRP A 40 -4.62 -14.85 -7.31
N LEU A 41 -3.43 -14.44 -6.85
CA LEU A 41 -3.25 -13.48 -5.74
C LEU A 41 -3.49 -12.02 -6.13
N SER A 42 -3.60 -11.73 -7.43
CA SER A 42 -3.80 -10.37 -7.94
C SER A 42 -5.28 -9.99 -8.14
N LYS A 43 -6.20 -10.91 -7.84
CA LYS A 43 -7.62 -10.71 -8.11
C LYS A 43 -8.31 -9.93 -6.96
N PRO A 44 -9.29 -9.06 -7.26
CA PRO A 44 -9.94 -8.20 -6.26
C PRO A 44 -10.73 -8.97 -5.19
N TRP A 45 -11.27 -10.15 -5.50
CA TRP A 45 -11.98 -11.00 -4.52
C TRP A 45 -11.10 -11.40 -3.33
N LEU A 46 -9.79 -11.57 -3.52
CA LEU A 46 -8.87 -11.97 -2.43
C LEU A 46 -8.89 -10.93 -1.30
N ARG A 47 -8.96 -9.64 -1.67
CA ARG A 47 -9.05 -8.55 -0.71
C ARG A 47 -10.33 -8.62 0.11
N LEU A 48 -11.44 -8.99 -0.51
CA LEU A 48 -12.74 -9.16 0.16
C LEU A 48 -12.73 -10.38 1.08
N VAL A 49 -12.17 -11.50 0.62
CA VAL A 49 -12.03 -12.73 1.42
C VAL A 49 -11.21 -12.48 2.68
N ILE A 50 -10.08 -11.78 2.57
CA ILE A 50 -9.22 -11.48 3.73
C ILE A 50 -9.90 -10.51 4.69
N LEU A 51 -10.65 -9.53 4.17
CA LEU A 51 -11.43 -8.63 5.01
C LEU A 51 -12.52 -9.38 5.78
N LEU A 52 -13.25 -10.28 5.11
CA LEU A 52 -14.25 -11.14 5.75
C LEU A 52 -13.61 -12.05 6.81
N LEU A 53 -12.49 -12.69 6.50
CA LEU A 53 -11.74 -13.52 7.44
C LEU A 53 -11.31 -12.71 8.68
N PHE A 54 -10.81 -11.48 8.49
CA PHE A 54 -10.44 -10.59 9.58
C PHE A 54 -11.64 -10.27 10.49
N PHE A 55 -12.80 -9.96 9.91
CA PHE A 55 -14.02 -9.73 10.69
C PHE A 55 -14.52 -10.98 11.41
N LEU A 56 -14.46 -12.16 10.78
CA LEU A 56 -14.82 -13.43 11.41
C LEU A 56 -13.92 -13.74 12.60
N VAL A 57 -12.60 -13.57 12.46
CA VAL A 57 -11.65 -13.74 13.56
C VAL A 57 -11.91 -12.72 14.67
N PHE A 58 -12.21 -11.46 14.31
CA PHE A 58 -12.53 -10.41 15.29
C PHE A 58 -13.80 -10.75 16.09
N VAL A 59 -14.88 -11.17 15.42
CA VAL A 59 -16.13 -11.61 16.07
C VAL A 59 -15.87 -12.83 16.94
N PHE A 60 -15.10 -13.81 16.46
CA PHE A 60 -14.73 -15.00 17.23
C PHE A 60 -13.96 -14.65 18.52
N VAL A 61 -13.01 -13.71 18.45
CA VAL A 61 -12.28 -13.19 19.61
C VAL A 61 -13.22 -12.51 20.60
N MET A 62 -14.16 -11.70 20.12
CA MET A 62 -15.16 -11.02 20.95
C MET A 62 -16.10 -12.01 21.66
N LEU A 63 -16.50 -13.10 20.99
CA LEU A 63 -17.36 -14.13 21.57
C LEU A 63 -16.63 -15.05 22.55
N THR A 64 -15.39 -15.45 22.23
CA THR A 64 -14.64 -16.45 23.00
C THR A 64 -13.81 -15.83 24.14
N GLY A 65 -13.61 -14.51 24.13
CA GLY A 65 -12.77 -13.79 25.09
C GLY A 65 -11.26 -14.09 24.99
N LYS A 66 -10.84 -14.94 24.04
CA LYS A 66 -9.43 -15.29 23.82
C LYS A 66 -8.70 -14.13 23.13
N LYS A 67 -7.70 -13.57 23.80
CA LYS A 67 -6.82 -12.53 23.23
C LYS A 67 -5.85 -13.16 22.23
N LEU A 68 -6.23 -13.21 20.96
CA LEU A 68 -5.31 -13.57 19.88
C LEU A 68 -4.37 -12.39 19.59
N PRO A 69 -3.05 -12.62 19.44
CA PRO A 69 -2.09 -11.57 19.10
C PRO A 69 -2.15 -11.23 17.59
N ILE A 70 -3.28 -10.68 17.14
CA ILE A 70 -3.56 -10.38 15.73
C ILE A 70 -2.50 -9.43 15.14
N LEU A 71 -2.11 -8.39 15.88
CA LEU A 71 -1.15 -7.40 15.39
C LEU A 71 0.26 -7.98 15.18
N PRO A 72 0.87 -8.70 16.15
CA PRO A 72 2.11 -9.44 15.92
C PRO A 72 2.02 -10.44 14.76
N LEU A 73 0.91 -11.15 14.63
CA LEU A 73 0.71 -12.12 13.55
C LEU A 73 0.70 -11.44 12.17
N LEU A 74 0.01 -10.31 12.05
CA LEU A 74 0.00 -9.52 10.81
C LEU A 74 1.37 -8.91 10.51
N PHE A 75 2.12 -8.47 11.54
CA PHE A 75 3.48 -7.99 11.37
C PHE A 75 4.41 -9.09 10.85
N ALA A 76 4.42 -10.24 11.52
CA ALA A 76 5.21 -11.40 11.11
C ALA A 76 4.82 -11.86 9.69
N GLY A 77 3.53 -11.96 9.39
CA GLY A 77 3.02 -12.31 8.06
C GLY A 77 3.48 -11.35 6.97
N GLY A 78 3.39 -10.03 7.20
CA GLY A 78 3.86 -9.02 6.25
C GLY A 78 5.36 -9.06 6.00
N VAL A 79 6.15 -9.24 7.06
CA VAL A 79 7.62 -9.38 7.00
C VAL A 79 8.02 -10.64 6.24
N ILE A 80 7.50 -11.80 6.63
CA ILE A 80 7.80 -13.09 6.01
C ILE A 80 7.43 -13.06 4.53
N LEU A 81 6.25 -12.53 4.19
CA LEU A 81 5.83 -12.47 2.80
C LEU A 81 6.76 -11.61 1.95
N THR A 82 7.26 -10.49 2.49
CA THR A 82 8.16 -9.57 1.78
C THR A 82 9.54 -10.18 1.50
N LEU A 83 9.95 -11.19 2.26
CA LEU A 83 11.16 -11.97 1.96
C LEU A 83 11.03 -12.70 0.62
N PHE A 84 9.84 -13.17 0.25
CA PHE A 84 9.62 -13.95 -0.98
C PHE A 84 8.99 -13.13 -2.12
N PHE A 85 8.05 -12.25 -1.80
CA PHE A 85 7.23 -11.49 -2.74
C PHE A 85 7.47 -9.97 -2.63
N PRO A 86 7.08 -9.17 -3.63
CA PRO A 86 7.12 -7.72 -3.52
C PRO A 86 6.12 -7.20 -2.47
N ALA A 87 6.47 -6.08 -1.82
CA ALA A 87 5.64 -5.42 -0.82
C ALA A 87 4.23 -5.02 -1.33
N GLU A 88 4.09 -4.87 -2.66
CA GLU A 88 2.82 -4.59 -3.32
C GLU A 88 1.76 -5.63 -2.96
N LEU A 89 2.14 -6.92 -2.87
CA LEU A 89 1.20 -7.99 -2.59
C LEU A 89 0.49 -7.79 -1.25
N TRP A 90 1.26 -7.43 -0.21
CA TRP A 90 0.74 -7.19 1.12
C TRP A 90 -0.17 -5.96 1.14
N HIS A 91 0.35 -4.80 0.73
CA HIS A 91 -0.37 -3.53 0.88
C HIS A 91 -1.59 -3.39 -0.03
N ARG A 92 -1.59 -4.09 -1.18
CA ARG A 92 -2.69 -4.02 -2.15
C ARG A 92 -3.75 -5.09 -1.93
N PHE A 93 -3.37 -6.31 -1.52
CA PHE A 93 -4.28 -7.45 -1.49
C PHE A 93 -4.47 -8.09 -0.11
N LEU A 94 -3.42 -8.18 0.72
CA LEU A 94 -3.47 -8.99 1.95
C LEU A 94 -3.64 -8.19 3.25
N CYS A 95 -3.41 -6.88 3.23
CA CYS A 95 -3.53 -6.06 4.42
C CYS A 95 -5.00 -5.74 4.74
N PRO A 96 -5.60 -6.28 5.82
CA PRO A 96 -7.00 -6.03 6.16
C PRO A 96 -7.23 -4.56 6.55
N TYR A 97 -6.30 -3.95 7.29
CA TYR A 97 -6.33 -2.51 7.59
C TYR A 97 -6.29 -1.66 6.32
N GLY A 98 -5.49 -2.07 5.32
CA GLY A 98 -5.46 -1.42 4.03
C GLY A 98 -6.80 -1.50 3.29
N ALA A 99 -7.53 -2.62 3.39
CA ALA A 99 -8.89 -2.77 2.84
C ALA A 99 -9.90 -1.85 3.53
N ILE A 100 -9.88 -1.77 4.86
CA ILE A 100 -10.75 -0.89 5.63
C ILE A 100 -10.46 0.59 5.27
N LEU A 101 -9.19 0.98 5.30
CA LEU A 101 -8.75 2.36 5.05
C LEU A 101 -8.82 2.78 3.58
N SER A 102 -9.01 1.85 2.62
CA SER A 102 -9.32 2.27 1.24
C SER A 102 -10.70 2.89 1.11
N LEU A 103 -11.69 2.41 1.86
CA LEU A 103 -13.06 2.89 1.72
C LEU A 103 -13.17 4.34 2.16
N SER A 104 -12.51 4.70 3.27
CA SER A 104 -12.44 6.08 3.75
C SER A 104 -11.57 6.97 2.86
N SER A 105 -10.50 6.45 2.26
CA SER A 105 -9.63 7.24 1.38
C SER A 105 -10.23 7.54 0.00
N MET A 106 -11.28 6.83 -0.43
CA MET A 106 -12.02 7.19 -1.65
C MET A 106 -12.62 8.60 -1.59
N LYS A 107 -13.01 9.06 -0.40
CA LYS A 107 -13.59 10.39 -0.15
C LYS A 107 -12.56 11.42 0.34
N ALA A 108 -11.27 11.09 0.32
CA ALA A 108 -10.23 12.03 0.76
C ALA A 108 -10.18 13.25 -0.17
N ARG A 109 -10.20 14.45 0.42
CA ARG A 109 -10.08 15.73 -0.32
C ARG A 109 -8.68 15.92 -0.91
N HIS A 110 -7.65 15.43 -0.22
CA HIS A 110 -6.26 15.56 -0.64
C HIS A 110 -5.72 14.21 -1.13
N ALA A 111 -4.90 14.23 -2.17
CA ALA A 111 -4.25 13.03 -2.69
C ALA A 111 -2.90 13.37 -3.35
N MET A 112 -2.07 12.34 -3.52
CA MET A 112 -0.91 12.43 -4.41
C MET A 112 -1.38 12.48 -5.85
N VAL A 113 -0.99 13.53 -6.58
CA VAL A 113 -1.34 13.76 -7.98
C VAL A 113 -0.05 13.94 -8.79
N ILE A 114 -0.07 13.48 -10.04
CA ILE A 114 0.99 13.69 -11.01
C ILE A 114 0.53 14.77 -11.98
N ASP A 115 1.30 15.84 -12.09
CA ASP A 115 1.17 16.91 -13.06
C ASP A 115 1.50 16.35 -14.47
N PRO A 116 0.51 16.28 -15.38
CA PRO A 116 0.70 15.67 -16.68
C PRO A 116 1.58 16.52 -17.62
N GLU A 117 1.76 17.81 -17.35
CA GLU A 117 2.58 18.71 -18.18
C GLU A 117 4.06 18.59 -17.82
N LYS A 118 4.36 18.44 -16.53
CA LYS A 118 5.74 18.22 -16.05
C LYS A 118 6.21 16.77 -16.21
N CYS A 119 5.29 15.82 -16.28
CA CYS A 119 5.64 14.39 -16.33
C CYS A 119 6.15 13.96 -17.71
N ASN A 120 7.39 13.45 -17.76
CA ASN A 120 8.00 12.89 -18.97
C ASN A 120 7.83 11.36 -19.12
N ASN A 121 6.96 10.73 -18.31
CA ASN A 121 6.65 9.30 -18.35
C ASN A 121 7.84 8.32 -18.16
N CYS A 122 8.90 8.70 -17.44
CA CYS A 122 10.07 7.83 -17.21
C CYS A 122 9.82 6.55 -16.37
N GLY A 123 8.73 6.49 -15.61
CA GLY A 123 8.35 5.31 -14.80
C GLY A 123 9.13 5.14 -13.49
N ALA A 124 10.01 6.08 -13.11
CA ALA A 124 10.75 6.02 -11.83
C ALA A 124 9.81 5.92 -10.62
N CYS A 125 8.73 6.70 -10.62
CA CYS A 125 7.71 6.69 -9.57
C CYS A 125 7.00 5.33 -9.44
N GLN A 126 6.76 4.62 -10.54
CA GLN A 126 6.13 3.31 -10.54
C GLN A 126 7.02 2.27 -9.86
N LYS A 127 8.33 2.30 -10.14
CA LYS A 127 9.32 1.43 -9.50
C LYS A 127 9.51 1.74 -8.01
N ALA A 128 9.37 3.01 -7.62
CA ALA A 128 9.53 3.45 -6.23
C ALA A 128 8.31 3.17 -5.33
N CYS A 129 7.14 2.87 -5.90
CA CYS A 129 5.90 2.75 -5.15
C CYS A 129 5.77 1.38 -4.47
N PRO A 130 5.81 1.28 -3.12
CA PRO A 130 5.74 -0.01 -2.43
C PRO A 130 4.37 -0.67 -2.53
N ALA A 131 3.30 0.10 -2.74
CA ALA A 131 1.94 -0.41 -2.87
C ALA A 131 1.48 -0.64 -4.32
N GLY A 132 2.35 -0.40 -5.31
CA GLY A 132 1.98 -0.52 -6.72
C GLY A 132 0.78 0.35 -7.13
N ALA A 133 0.64 1.52 -6.50
CA ALA A 133 -0.52 2.39 -6.69
C ALA A 133 -0.48 3.19 -8.00
N ILE A 134 0.63 3.19 -8.74
CA ILE A 134 0.79 3.98 -9.96
C ILE A 134 0.50 3.12 -11.19
N LYS A 135 -0.50 3.50 -11.98
CA LYS A 135 -0.87 2.85 -13.24
C LYS A 135 -0.42 3.69 -14.42
N LYS A 136 0.05 3.04 -15.48
CA LYS A 136 0.35 3.65 -16.77
C LYS A 136 -0.82 3.41 -17.73
N GLN A 137 -1.50 4.49 -18.12
CA GLN A 137 -2.40 4.52 -19.27
C GLN A 137 -1.73 5.35 -20.37
N SER A 138 -2.33 6.47 -20.81
CA SER A 138 -1.68 7.47 -21.66
C SER A 138 -0.61 8.28 -20.90
N LYS A 139 -0.90 8.64 -19.64
CA LYS A 139 0.04 9.22 -18.67
C LYS A 139 0.00 8.41 -17.37
N HIS A 140 1.05 8.55 -16.54
CA HIS A 140 1.08 7.92 -15.22
C HIS A 140 0.05 8.56 -14.29
N GLN A 141 -0.73 7.74 -13.59
CA GLN A 141 -1.74 8.19 -12.63
C GLN A 141 -1.65 7.39 -11.32
N ILE A 142 -1.87 8.07 -10.19
CA ILE A 142 -1.84 7.46 -8.85
C ILE A 142 -3.26 7.06 -8.44
N VAL A 143 -3.47 5.76 -8.20
CA VAL A 143 -4.72 5.22 -7.67
C VAL A 143 -4.82 5.55 -6.18
N LYS A 144 -5.63 6.55 -5.85
CA LYS A 144 -5.76 7.15 -4.51
C LYS A 144 -6.02 6.12 -3.41
N HIS A 145 -6.98 5.23 -3.63
CA HIS A 145 -7.38 4.21 -2.66
C HIS A 145 -6.39 3.04 -2.53
N HIS A 146 -5.27 3.05 -3.26
CA HIS A 146 -4.14 2.14 -3.07
C HIS A 146 -2.88 2.86 -2.58
N CYS A 147 -2.81 4.20 -2.68
CA CYS A 147 -1.66 5.00 -2.26
C CYS A 147 -1.50 4.97 -0.73
N LEU A 148 -0.28 4.77 -0.23
CA LEU A 148 0.05 4.85 1.20
C LEU A 148 0.44 6.26 1.66
N VAL A 149 0.55 7.21 0.72
CA VAL A 149 0.98 8.60 0.99
C VAL A 149 2.35 8.68 1.68
N CYS A 150 3.27 7.76 1.32
CA CYS A 150 4.63 7.70 1.85
C CYS A 150 5.64 8.60 1.12
N LEU A 151 5.20 9.42 0.16
CA LEU A 151 6.00 10.39 -0.62
C LEU A 151 7.17 9.84 -1.45
N LYS A 152 7.43 8.53 -1.48
CA LYS A 152 8.53 7.94 -2.26
C LYS A 152 8.49 8.26 -3.74
N CYS A 153 7.28 8.29 -4.33
CA CYS A 153 7.13 8.66 -5.74
C CYS A 153 7.57 10.10 -5.99
N GLN A 154 7.23 11.03 -5.09
CA GLN A 154 7.66 12.42 -5.15
C GLN A 154 9.18 12.56 -5.01
N GLN A 155 9.79 11.84 -4.05
CA GLN A 155 11.24 11.82 -3.86
C GLN A 155 11.99 11.27 -5.08
N SER A 156 11.44 10.25 -5.75
CA SER A 156 12.04 9.65 -6.96
C SER A 156 11.84 10.46 -8.24
N CYS A 157 11.04 11.54 -8.21
CA CYS A 157 10.65 12.27 -9.41
C CYS A 157 11.60 13.44 -9.70
N HIS A 158 12.49 13.27 -10.67
CA HIS A 158 13.40 14.34 -11.11
C HIS A 158 12.69 15.56 -11.70
N GLN A 159 11.52 15.37 -12.32
CA GLN A 159 10.72 16.45 -12.92
C GLN A 159 9.90 17.26 -11.90
N LYS A 160 9.94 16.89 -10.61
CA LYS A 160 9.12 17.51 -9.54
C LYS A 160 7.63 17.61 -9.92
N ALA A 161 7.15 16.62 -10.69
CA ALA A 161 5.79 16.57 -11.22
C ALA A 161 4.76 16.03 -10.22
N ILE A 162 5.19 15.51 -9.06
CA ILE A 162 4.29 14.84 -8.11
C ILE A 162 4.11 15.70 -6.87
N ARG A 163 2.86 15.97 -6.48
CA ARG A 163 2.52 16.80 -5.31
C ARG A 163 1.33 16.20 -4.54
N TYR A 164 1.30 16.48 -3.25
CA TYR A 164 0.10 16.27 -2.43
C TYR A 164 -0.77 17.52 -2.53
N HIS A 165 -1.95 17.42 -3.16
CA HIS A 165 -2.80 18.57 -3.46
C HIS A 165 -4.27 18.24 -3.19
N GLU A 166 -5.06 19.28 -2.89
CA GLU A 166 -6.52 19.19 -2.83
C GLU A 166 -7.09 18.87 -4.21
N ARG A 167 -8.08 18.01 -4.26
CA ARG A 167 -8.76 17.63 -5.49
C ARG A 167 -9.64 18.81 -5.93
N LEU A 168 -9.23 19.55 -6.97
CA LEU A 168 -10.22 20.18 -7.85
C LEU A 168 -11.03 19.03 -8.45
N GLN A 169 -12.35 19.05 -8.20
CA GLN A 169 -13.29 18.05 -8.70
C GLN A 169 -13.32 18.05 -10.22
#